data_AF-A0A4P6K6B5-F1
#
_entry.id   AF-A0A4P6K6B5-F1
#
_cell.length_a   1.000
_cell.length_b   1.000
_cell.length_c   1.000
_cell.angle_alpha   90.00
_cell.angle_beta   90.00
_cell.angle_gamma   90.00
#
_symmetry.space_group_name_H-M   'P 1'
#
loop_
_entity.id
_entity.type
_entity.pdbx_description
1 polymer ?
#
loop_
_entity_poly.entity_id
_entity_poly.type
_entity_poly.pdbx_seq_one_letter_code
_entity_poly.pdbx_strand_id
1 'polypeptide(L)'
;MFSPLPTTSEAFEALSWSEIEPWYHELLNCSLAVDTLDVWMAQWSDLSALLDETMYMRDIACTRDTADETLVQRKQRFLTEIYSPAQELDQQIKERLLASGLEPRGFAIPLRNLRAEASLYRAENLPLINEDKLLNDEYFRIGGEQKVVWEDKEVPLRMLTTVMKDPDRARRERAWRVVAARQLEDQDKLNTLWVKKMQLRQKIAQNAGFDNYRDYRWKQLLRFDYTPDDCKAFHKAFERVLIPAVSQLREKRRRLLGVETLRPWDMSVNLYSHEAPRAIADVAGFLRQFATLFHLIDPQLGQYFNIMLEEGLFDLETRQHKASAGYCMPLEVRHRPFVFGHVRSIANILSPVCHEAGHAFHLFEMAHLPYIHQRKMGALPMEFAEVASTTMELIGSLHLHRAGICSQQEAALLRIDRFEHILLSYLPIIIRADAFQHWVYDNLDLALDPQKCEEQWIALSRRFLPAIDWGGLDREQRNGWQQYLHFYCYPFYMIEYAYATLGAFQIWRNYLNDPQKALQQYRYGLSLGATRTIPELYEAAGAKFAFDDALLEMVQRLVEETIVELEG
;
A
#
# COMPACT_ATOMS: atom_id res chain seq x y z
N MET A 1 -14.32 -37.51 -8.01
CA MET A 1 -12.87 -37.39 -7.77
C MET A 1 -12.36 -36.51 -8.89
N PHE A 2 -11.70 -35.40 -8.56
CA PHE A 2 -11.17 -34.47 -9.57
C PHE A 2 -9.93 -35.06 -10.22
N SER A 3 -9.68 -34.67 -11.47
CA SER A 3 -8.42 -34.97 -12.14
C SER A 3 -7.27 -34.26 -11.42
N PRO A 4 -6.09 -34.91 -11.33
CA PRO A 4 -4.95 -34.31 -10.63
C PRO A 4 -4.48 -33.04 -11.36
N LEU A 5 -4.12 -32.03 -10.56
CA LEU A 5 -3.50 -30.79 -11.04
C LEU A 5 -1.96 -30.94 -11.06
N PRO A 6 -1.26 -30.11 -11.87
CA PRO A 6 0.19 -29.97 -11.75
C PRO A 6 0.58 -29.52 -10.34
N THR A 7 1.73 -30.01 -9.84
CA THR A 7 2.21 -29.66 -8.51
C THR A 7 3.06 -28.39 -8.47
N THR A 8 3.38 -27.80 -9.63
CA THR A 8 4.17 -26.57 -9.76
C THR A 8 3.60 -25.63 -10.82
N SER A 9 3.81 -24.34 -10.62
CA SER A 9 3.43 -23.28 -11.57
C SER A 9 4.21 -23.38 -12.88
N GLU A 10 5.45 -23.88 -12.88
CA GLU A 10 6.22 -24.13 -14.11
C GLU A 10 5.59 -25.23 -14.96
N ALA A 11 5.10 -26.29 -14.33
CA ALA A 11 4.41 -27.37 -15.04
C ALA A 11 3.06 -26.88 -15.58
N PHE A 12 2.36 -26.03 -14.82
CA PHE A 12 1.11 -25.39 -15.27
C PHE A 12 1.32 -24.42 -16.44
N GLU A 13 2.39 -23.60 -16.41
CA GLU A 13 2.73 -22.66 -17.49
C GLU A 13 2.94 -23.37 -18.85
N ALA A 14 3.41 -24.62 -18.84
CA ALA A 14 3.69 -25.38 -20.05
C ALA A 14 2.43 -25.86 -20.79
N LEU A 15 1.24 -25.74 -20.16
CA LEU A 15 -0.02 -26.25 -20.68
C LEU A 15 -0.73 -25.23 -21.57
N SER A 16 -1.45 -25.74 -22.57
CA SER A 16 -2.38 -24.95 -23.37
C SER A 16 -3.71 -24.74 -22.65
N TRP A 17 -4.50 -23.75 -23.09
CA TRP A 17 -5.85 -23.55 -22.56
C TRP A 17 -6.72 -24.80 -22.70
N SER A 18 -6.64 -25.55 -23.80
CA SER A 18 -7.39 -26.79 -24.00
C SER A 18 -7.06 -27.90 -23.00
N GLU A 19 -5.88 -27.85 -22.37
CA GLU A 19 -5.47 -28.77 -21.31
C GLU A 19 -5.90 -28.28 -19.93
N ILE A 20 -6.06 -26.96 -19.74
CA ILE A 20 -6.43 -26.32 -18.47
C ILE A 20 -7.96 -26.24 -18.30
N GLU A 21 -8.68 -25.86 -19.35
CA GLU A 21 -10.13 -25.67 -19.37
C GLU A 21 -10.93 -26.85 -18.79
N PRO A 22 -10.57 -28.12 -19.04
CA PRO A 22 -11.30 -29.26 -18.49
C PRO A 22 -11.40 -29.24 -16.95
N TRP A 23 -10.39 -28.75 -16.22
CA TRP A 23 -10.44 -28.68 -14.75
C TRP A 23 -11.49 -27.70 -14.23
N TYR A 24 -11.70 -26.60 -14.94
CA TYR A 24 -12.79 -25.66 -14.63
C TYR A 24 -14.16 -26.29 -14.90
N HIS A 25 -14.31 -27.02 -16.00
CA HIS A 25 -15.55 -27.75 -16.29
C HIS A 25 -15.81 -28.89 -15.30
N GLU A 26 -14.78 -29.56 -14.79
CA GLU A 26 -14.94 -30.53 -13.71
C GLU A 26 -15.53 -29.86 -12.45
N LEU A 27 -15.02 -28.69 -12.05
CA LEU A 27 -15.56 -27.90 -10.94
C LEU A 27 -17.01 -27.47 -11.19
N LEU A 28 -17.35 -27.05 -12.41
CA LEU A 28 -18.71 -26.64 -12.79
C LEU A 28 -19.70 -27.81 -12.85
N ASN A 29 -19.26 -28.99 -13.27
CA ASN A 29 -20.11 -30.18 -13.43
C ASN A 29 -20.19 -31.06 -12.18
N CYS A 30 -19.27 -30.91 -11.23
CA CYS A 30 -19.29 -31.65 -9.96
C CYS A 30 -20.53 -31.26 -9.12
N SER A 31 -21.24 -32.23 -8.54
CA SER A 31 -22.33 -31.96 -7.60
C SER A 31 -21.78 -31.25 -6.35
N LEU A 32 -22.30 -30.07 -6.04
CA LEU A 32 -21.89 -29.27 -4.88
C LEU A 32 -22.88 -29.50 -3.73
N ALA A 33 -22.46 -30.26 -2.74
CA ALA A 33 -23.24 -30.65 -1.55
C ALA A 33 -22.33 -30.63 -0.32
N VAL A 34 -22.91 -30.76 0.88
CA VAL A 34 -22.16 -30.67 2.16
C VAL A 34 -21.00 -31.67 2.23
N ASP A 35 -21.20 -32.89 1.73
CA ASP A 35 -20.22 -33.98 1.73
C ASP A 35 -19.13 -33.84 0.65
N THR A 36 -19.38 -33.04 -0.39
CA THR A 36 -18.41 -32.77 -1.47
C THR A 36 -17.74 -31.40 -1.38
N LEU A 37 -18.24 -30.51 -0.51
CA LEU A 37 -17.83 -29.11 -0.42
C LEU A 37 -16.34 -28.94 -0.17
N ASP A 38 -15.76 -29.67 0.79
CA ASP A 38 -14.35 -29.49 1.16
C ASP A 38 -13.41 -29.88 0.00
N VAL A 39 -13.71 -30.99 -0.68
CA VAL A 39 -12.93 -31.46 -1.84
C VAL A 39 -13.10 -30.51 -3.03
N TRP A 40 -14.31 -30.00 -3.24
CA TRP A 40 -14.59 -29.01 -4.28
C TRP A 40 -13.86 -27.68 -4.03
N MET A 41 -13.87 -27.18 -2.79
CA MET A 41 -13.18 -25.96 -2.39
C MET A 41 -11.65 -26.09 -2.46
N ALA A 42 -11.12 -27.26 -2.11
CA ALA A 42 -9.69 -27.55 -2.25
C ALA A 42 -9.27 -27.53 -3.72
N GLN A 43 -9.98 -28.25 -4.58
CA GLN A 43 -9.70 -28.27 -6.02
C GLN A 43 -9.77 -26.86 -6.63
N TRP A 44 -10.79 -26.08 -6.27
CA TRP A 44 -10.89 -24.69 -6.75
C TRP A 44 -9.71 -23.86 -6.26
N SER A 45 -9.35 -23.97 -4.98
CA SER A 45 -8.23 -23.22 -4.39
C SER A 45 -6.89 -23.56 -5.03
N ASP A 46 -6.62 -24.84 -5.31
CA ASP A 46 -5.38 -25.30 -5.92
C ASP A 46 -5.27 -24.85 -7.38
N LEU A 47 -6.38 -24.89 -8.14
CA LEU A 47 -6.42 -24.40 -9.51
C LEU A 47 -6.21 -22.88 -9.58
N SER A 48 -6.86 -22.12 -8.68
CA SER A 48 -6.64 -20.68 -8.55
C SER A 48 -5.20 -20.36 -8.14
N ALA A 49 -4.59 -21.13 -7.23
CA ALA A 49 -3.21 -20.94 -6.81
C ALA A 49 -2.22 -21.10 -7.97
N LEU A 50 -2.40 -22.12 -8.80
CA LEU A 50 -1.58 -22.34 -10.00
C LEU A 50 -1.71 -21.17 -11.00
N LEU A 51 -2.94 -20.72 -11.24
CA LEU A 51 -3.22 -19.61 -12.13
C LEU A 51 -2.56 -18.30 -11.64
N ASP A 52 -2.80 -17.94 -10.38
CA ASP A 52 -2.33 -16.70 -9.77
C ASP A 52 -0.80 -16.71 -9.60
N GLU A 53 -0.20 -17.77 -9.08
CA GLU A 53 1.27 -17.86 -8.95
C GLU A 53 1.96 -17.80 -10.31
N THR A 54 1.40 -18.42 -11.36
CA THR A 54 1.97 -18.36 -12.71
C THR A 54 1.97 -16.92 -13.24
N MET A 55 0.89 -16.16 -13.00
CA MET A 55 0.82 -14.74 -13.34
C MET A 55 1.82 -13.91 -12.52
N TYR A 56 1.90 -14.11 -11.20
CA TYR A 56 2.87 -13.39 -10.36
C TYR A 56 4.31 -13.66 -10.78
N MET A 57 4.65 -14.89 -11.17
CA MET A 57 5.97 -15.23 -11.71
C MET A 57 6.26 -14.48 -13.03
N ARG A 58 5.25 -14.26 -13.89
CA ARG A 58 5.41 -13.40 -15.08
C ARG A 58 5.65 -11.94 -14.70
N ASP A 59 4.89 -11.44 -13.72
CA ASP A 59 5.02 -10.07 -13.23
C ASP A 59 6.40 -9.83 -12.64
N ILE A 60 6.87 -10.74 -11.78
CA ILE A 60 8.22 -10.72 -11.22
C ILE A 60 9.27 -10.73 -12.32
N ALA A 61 9.13 -11.57 -13.34
CA ALA A 61 10.08 -11.59 -14.45
C ALA A 61 10.11 -10.24 -15.19
N CYS A 62 8.95 -9.66 -15.51
CA CYS A 62 8.87 -8.38 -16.21
C CYS A 62 9.38 -7.20 -15.37
N THR A 63 9.18 -7.19 -14.05
CA THR A 63 9.68 -6.11 -13.18
C THR A 63 11.18 -6.23 -12.94
N ARG A 64 11.73 -7.44 -12.99
CA ARG A 64 13.17 -7.70 -12.89
C ARG A 64 13.97 -7.14 -14.07
N ASP A 65 13.38 -7.15 -15.26
CA ASP A 65 13.91 -6.53 -16.48
C ASP A 65 12.77 -6.03 -17.37
N THR A 66 12.49 -4.73 -17.28
CA THR A 66 11.42 -4.07 -18.04
C THR A 66 11.78 -3.82 -19.49
N ALA A 67 13.04 -4.07 -19.90
CA ALA A 67 13.49 -3.89 -21.28
C ALA A 67 13.40 -5.19 -22.10
N ASP A 68 13.21 -6.35 -21.46
CA ASP A 68 13.07 -7.62 -22.16
C ASP A 68 11.66 -7.78 -22.75
N GLU A 69 11.54 -7.47 -24.05
CA GLU A 69 10.30 -7.63 -24.81
C GLU A 69 9.79 -9.08 -24.83
N THR A 70 10.67 -10.08 -24.70
CA THR A 70 10.28 -11.50 -24.67
C THR A 70 9.50 -11.81 -23.39
N LEU A 71 9.91 -11.26 -22.25
CA LEU A 71 9.19 -11.42 -20.98
C LEU A 71 7.81 -10.78 -21.06
N VAL A 72 7.73 -9.57 -21.62
CA VAL A 72 6.46 -8.85 -21.83
C VAL A 72 5.52 -9.65 -22.75
N GLN A 73 6.03 -10.17 -23.87
CA GLN A 73 5.24 -10.98 -24.79
C GLN A 73 4.76 -12.29 -24.15
N ARG A 74 5.60 -12.97 -23.36
CA ARG A 74 5.21 -14.18 -22.61
C ARG A 74 4.12 -13.89 -21.59
N LYS A 75 4.23 -12.79 -20.84
CA LYS A 75 3.19 -12.34 -19.91
C LYS A 75 1.88 -12.06 -20.65
N GLN A 76 1.93 -11.28 -21.72
CA GLN A 76 0.74 -10.92 -22.50
C GLN A 76 0.06 -12.15 -23.10
N ARG A 77 0.84 -13.11 -23.59
CA ARG A 77 0.31 -14.38 -24.10
C ARG A 77 -0.43 -15.13 -23.01
N PHE A 78 0.20 -15.36 -21.86
CA PHE A 78 -0.44 -16.05 -20.73
C PHE A 78 -1.70 -15.32 -20.26
N LEU A 79 -1.65 -13.99 -20.16
CA LEU A 79 -2.80 -13.17 -19.80
C LEU A 79 -3.98 -13.36 -20.76
N THR A 80 -3.71 -13.35 -22.06
CA THR A 80 -4.75 -13.38 -23.10
C THR A 80 -5.29 -14.79 -23.34
N GLU A 81 -4.40 -15.78 -23.41
CA GLU A 81 -4.73 -17.14 -23.83
C GLU A 81 -5.18 -18.03 -22.66
N ILE A 82 -4.79 -17.74 -21.41
CA ILE A 82 -5.08 -18.60 -20.25
C ILE A 82 -5.77 -17.82 -19.14
N TYR A 83 -5.18 -16.72 -18.65
CA TYR A 83 -5.69 -16.01 -17.48
C TYR A 83 -7.08 -15.39 -17.70
N SER A 84 -7.28 -14.69 -18.82
CA SER A 84 -8.56 -14.03 -19.10
C SER A 84 -9.71 -15.04 -19.34
N PRO A 85 -9.53 -16.11 -20.14
CA PRO A 85 -10.55 -17.17 -20.23
C PRO A 85 -10.85 -17.86 -18.88
N ALA A 86 -9.82 -18.10 -18.06
CA ALA A 86 -9.99 -18.67 -16.72
C ALA A 86 -10.86 -17.80 -15.82
N GLN A 87 -10.73 -16.47 -15.88
CA GLN A 87 -11.54 -15.55 -15.07
C GLN A 87 -13.05 -15.67 -15.36
N GLU A 88 -13.45 -15.95 -16.60
CA GLU A 88 -14.86 -16.15 -16.94
C GLU A 88 -15.43 -17.42 -16.29
N LEU A 89 -14.68 -18.52 -16.31
CA LEU A 89 -15.09 -19.78 -15.67
C LEU A 89 -15.02 -19.68 -14.14
N ASP A 90 -14.02 -18.98 -13.59
CA ASP A 90 -13.90 -18.71 -12.16
C ASP A 90 -15.10 -17.93 -11.63
N GLN A 91 -15.58 -16.94 -12.39
CA GLN A 91 -16.81 -16.20 -12.06
C GLN A 91 -18.03 -17.13 -11.99
N GLN A 92 -18.18 -18.09 -12.92
CA GLN A 92 -19.27 -19.08 -12.88
C GLN A 92 -19.15 -20.03 -11.69
N ILE A 93 -17.92 -20.44 -11.34
CA ILE A 93 -17.64 -21.27 -10.16
C ILE A 93 -18.01 -20.52 -8.87
N LYS A 94 -17.64 -19.24 -8.75
CA LYS A 94 -18.06 -18.36 -7.66
C LYS A 94 -19.58 -18.29 -7.55
N GLU A 95 -20.28 -18.09 -8.66
CA GLU A 95 -21.74 -18.03 -8.69
C GLU A 95 -22.40 -19.34 -8.25
N ARG A 96 -21.83 -20.50 -8.62
CA ARG A 96 -22.30 -21.81 -8.11
C ARG A 96 -22.18 -21.90 -6.58
N LEU A 97 -21.04 -21.51 -6.01
CA LEU A 97 -20.88 -21.51 -4.56
C LEU A 97 -21.94 -20.60 -3.90
N LEU A 98 -22.12 -19.39 -4.42
CA LEU A 98 -23.11 -18.44 -3.90
C LEU A 98 -24.54 -18.98 -3.99
N ALA A 99 -24.91 -19.61 -5.11
CA ALA A 99 -26.23 -20.17 -5.35
C ALA A 99 -26.52 -21.42 -4.49
N SER A 100 -25.48 -22.17 -4.10
CA SER A 100 -25.63 -23.37 -3.27
C SER A 100 -26.14 -23.07 -1.86
N GLY A 101 -25.92 -21.85 -1.35
CA GLY A 101 -26.19 -21.49 0.04
C GLY A 101 -25.28 -22.17 1.07
N LEU A 102 -24.28 -22.93 0.63
CA LEU A 102 -23.33 -23.60 1.50
C LEU A 102 -22.27 -22.62 2.02
N GLU A 103 -21.78 -22.87 3.23
CA GLU A 103 -20.72 -22.08 3.85
C GLU A 103 -19.55 -23.00 4.24
N PRO A 104 -18.43 -22.96 3.51
CA PRO A 104 -17.23 -23.68 3.91
C PRO A 104 -16.73 -23.23 5.28
N ARG A 105 -16.02 -24.11 5.99
CA ARG A 105 -15.54 -23.80 7.35
C ARG A 105 -14.62 -22.58 7.34
N GLY A 106 -14.90 -21.61 8.21
CA GLY A 106 -14.10 -20.37 8.31
C GLY A 106 -14.22 -19.45 7.11
N PHE A 107 -15.28 -19.59 6.30
CA PHE A 107 -15.45 -18.90 5.03
C PHE A 107 -16.52 -17.80 5.06
N ALA A 108 -17.07 -17.47 6.23
CA ALA A 108 -18.10 -16.43 6.38
C ALA A 108 -17.68 -15.07 5.78
N ILE A 109 -16.46 -14.60 6.08
CA ILE A 109 -15.94 -13.32 5.58
C ILE A 109 -15.62 -13.38 4.07
N PRO A 110 -14.89 -14.40 3.55
CA PRO A 110 -14.75 -14.57 2.11
C PRO A 110 -16.10 -14.62 1.39
N LEU A 111 -17.09 -15.36 1.92
CA LEU A 111 -18.42 -15.47 1.30
C LEU A 111 -19.18 -14.14 1.30
N ARG A 112 -19.09 -13.33 2.37
CA ARG A 112 -19.59 -11.94 2.40
C ARG A 112 -18.97 -11.12 1.27
N ASN A 113 -17.66 -11.23 1.07
CA ASN A 113 -16.95 -10.47 0.05
C ASN A 113 -17.33 -10.91 -1.37
N LEU A 114 -17.42 -12.23 -1.63
CA LEU A 114 -17.89 -12.77 -2.91
C LEU A 114 -19.32 -12.32 -3.24
N ARG A 115 -20.22 -12.28 -2.24
CA ARG A 115 -21.59 -11.73 -2.39
C ARG A 115 -21.57 -10.25 -2.76
N ALA A 116 -20.70 -9.47 -2.13
CA ALA A 116 -20.57 -8.04 -2.42
C ALA A 116 -20.10 -7.81 -3.85
N GLU A 117 -19.04 -8.48 -4.29
CA GLU A 117 -18.55 -8.43 -5.66
C GLU A 117 -19.62 -8.83 -6.68
N ALA A 118 -20.29 -9.97 -6.46
CA ALA A 118 -21.37 -10.43 -7.33
C ALA A 118 -22.51 -9.41 -7.41
N SER A 119 -22.88 -8.77 -6.29
CA SER A 119 -23.93 -7.75 -6.27
C SER A 119 -23.58 -6.48 -7.04
N LEU A 120 -22.29 -6.17 -7.20
CA LEU A 120 -21.78 -5.01 -7.91
C LEU A 120 -21.58 -5.27 -9.42
N TYR A 121 -21.50 -6.53 -9.83
CA TYR A 121 -21.26 -6.89 -11.23
C TYR A 121 -22.40 -6.42 -12.13
N ARG A 122 -22.05 -5.70 -13.20
CA ARG A 122 -22.96 -5.31 -14.28
C ARG A 122 -22.21 -5.48 -15.59
N ALA A 123 -22.75 -6.26 -16.53
CA ALA A 123 -22.12 -6.48 -17.83
C ALA A 123 -21.94 -5.15 -18.60
N GLU A 124 -22.90 -4.23 -18.49
CA GLU A 124 -22.83 -2.89 -19.09
C GLU A 124 -21.73 -1.99 -18.52
N ASN A 125 -21.18 -2.31 -17.33
CA ASN A 125 -20.05 -1.59 -16.75
C ASN A 125 -18.70 -2.06 -17.29
N LEU A 126 -18.61 -3.21 -17.96
CA LEU A 126 -17.32 -3.73 -18.44
C LEU A 126 -16.59 -2.75 -19.40
N PRO A 127 -17.24 -2.13 -20.40
CA PRO A 127 -16.59 -1.13 -21.23
C PRO A 127 -16.17 0.12 -20.45
N LEU A 128 -16.97 0.54 -19.47
CA LEU A 128 -16.68 1.72 -18.65
C LEU A 128 -15.49 1.48 -17.71
N ILE A 129 -15.38 0.27 -17.15
CA ILE A 129 -14.24 -0.13 -16.32
C ILE A 129 -12.95 -0.17 -17.16
N ASN A 130 -13.03 -0.64 -18.41
CA ASN A 130 -11.89 -0.61 -19.33
C ASN A 130 -11.50 0.82 -19.70
N GLU A 131 -12.47 1.70 -19.95
CA GLU A 131 -12.21 3.13 -20.14
C GLU A 131 -11.54 3.76 -18.90
N ASP A 132 -11.99 3.43 -17.69
CA ASP A 132 -11.39 3.95 -16.46
C ASP A 132 -9.92 3.53 -16.31
N LYS A 133 -9.59 2.29 -16.69
CA LYS A 133 -8.21 1.79 -16.74
C LYS A 133 -7.36 2.56 -17.76
N LEU A 134 -7.87 2.79 -18.98
CA LEU A 134 -7.16 3.60 -19.98
C LEU A 134 -6.91 5.03 -19.49
N LEU A 135 -7.85 5.61 -18.75
CA LEU A 135 -7.68 6.93 -18.12
C LEU A 135 -6.66 6.89 -16.97
N ASN A 136 -6.47 5.75 -16.29
CA ASN A 136 -5.37 5.58 -15.32
C ASN A 136 -4.01 5.56 -16.05
N ASP A 137 -3.93 4.82 -17.16
CA ASP A 137 -2.70 4.76 -17.99
C ASP A 137 -2.33 6.15 -18.53
N GLU A 138 -3.33 6.94 -18.93
CA GLU A 138 -3.14 8.33 -19.34
C GLU A 138 -2.58 9.22 -18.21
N TYR A 139 -3.05 9.07 -16.97
CA TYR A 139 -2.46 9.75 -15.81
C TYR A 139 -0.97 9.40 -15.64
N PHE A 140 -0.64 8.11 -15.71
CA PHE A 140 0.75 7.64 -15.60
C PHE A 140 1.61 8.13 -16.77
N ARG A 141 1.08 8.17 -17.99
CA ARG A 141 1.77 8.70 -19.17
C ARG A 141 2.11 10.18 -19.00
N ILE A 142 1.13 11.00 -18.59
CA ILE A 142 1.34 12.44 -18.32
C ILE A 142 2.46 12.61 -17.30
N GLY A 143 2.44 11.89 -16.18
CA GLY A 143 3.49 11.95 -15.16
C GLY A 143 4.86 11.43 -15.64
N GLY A 144 4.88 10.38 -16.46
CA GLY A 144 6.10 9.77 -17.00
C GLY A 144 6.84 10.65 -18.00
N GLU A 145 6.14 11.55 -18.69
CA GLU A 145 6.70 12.52 -19.63
C GLU A 145 7.33 13.74 -18.95
N GLN A 146 7.20 13.87 -17.62
CA GLN A 146 7.70 15.03 -16.89
C GLN A 146 9.22 14.96 -16.68
N LYS A 147 9.92 15.77 -17.47
CA LYS A 147 11.37 15.99 -17.40
C LYS A 147 11.69 17.47 -17.27
N VAL A 148 12.85 17.75 -16.68
CA VAL A 148 13.39 19.09 -16.49
C VAL A 148 14.90 19.10 -16.74
N VAL A 149 15.45 20.25 -17.09
CA VAL A 149 16.90 20.46 -17.09
C VAL A 149 17.32 20.83 -15.67
N TRP A 150 18.18 20.00 -15.08
CA TRP A 150 18.78 20.24 -13.75
C TRP A 150 20.29 20.06 -13.85
N GLU A 151 21.05 21.11 -13.49
CA GLU A 151 22.53 21.08 -13.53
C GLU A 151 23.05 20.57 -14.89
N ASP A 152 22.55 21.18 -15.98
CA ASP A 152 22.87 20.91 -17.39
C ASP A 152 22.51 19.50 -17.90
N LYS A 153 21.67 18.77 -17.16
CA LYS A 153 21.20 17.43 -17.55
C LYS A 153 19.69 17.36 -17.59
N GLU A 154 19.14 16.73 -18.63
CA GLU A 154 17.72 16.37 -18.64
C GLU A 154 17.49 15.20 -17.67
N VAL A 155 16.66 15.43 -16.66
CA VAL A 155 16.33 14.43 -15.63
C VAL A 155 14.81 14.32 -15.44
N PRO A 156 14.28 13.11 -15.18
CA PRO A 156 12.90 12.95 -14.71
C PRO A 156 12.66 13.65 -13.37
N LEU A 157 11.46 14.21 -13.13
CA LEU A 157 11.14 14.94 -11.89
C LEU A 157 11.45 14.14 -10.62
N ARG A 158 11.19 12.83 -10.62
CA ARG A 158 11.45 11.93 -9.49
C ARG A 158 12.90 11.96 -9.00
N MET A 159 13.88 12.27 -9.86
CA MET A 159 15.28 12.40 -9.44
C MET A 159 15.51 13.61 -8.53
N LEU A 160 14.70 14.66 -8.65
CA LEU A 160 14.81 15.85 -7.80
C LEU A 160 14.26 15.64 -6.39
N THR A 161 13.55 14.55 -6.12
CA THR A 161 13.08 14.23 -4.75
C THR A 161 14.25 14.07 -3.77
N THR A 162 15.38 13.51 -4.20
CA THR A 162 16.61 13.45 -3.40
C THR A 162 17.23 14.83 -3.20
N VAL A 163 17.20 15.68 -4.24
CA VAL A 163 17.73 17.05 -4.19
C VAL A 163 16.91 17.93 -3.25
N MET A 164 15.60 17.69 -3.12
CA MET A 164 14.75 18.37 -2.13
C MET A 164 15.07 18.01 -0.67
N LYS A 165 16.00 17.08 -0.42
CA LYS A 165 16.51 16.76 0.92
C LYS A 165 17.89 17.34 1.20
N ASP A 166 18.48 18.04 0.24
CA ASP A 166 19.83 18.60 0.33
C ASP A 166 19.97 19.60 1.50
N PRO A 167 21.07 19.62 2.27
CA PRO A 167 21.23 20.60 3.35
C PRO A 167 21.26 22.07 2.86
N ASP A 168 21.68 22.34 1.62
CA ASP A 168 21.63 23.67 1.02
C ASP A 168 20.19 24.07 0.66
N ARG A 169 19.65 25.03 1.43
CA ARG A 169 18.31 25.56 1.23
C ARG A 169 18.09 26.17 -0.15
N ALA A 170 19.08 26.85 -0.72
CA ALA A 170 18.96 27.47 -2.04
C ALA A 170 18.84 26.39 -3.13
N ARG A 171 19.60 25.29 -2.99
CA ARG A 171 19.49 24.13 -3.90
C ARG A 171 18.12 23.47 -3.78
N ARG A 172 17.62 23.25 -2.57
CA ARG A 172 16.26 22.71 -2.35
C ARG A 172 15.18 23.60 -2.95
N GLU A 173 15.25 24.91 -2.74
CA GLU A 173 14.27 25.86 -3.28
C GLU A 173 14.24 25.83 -4.80
N ARG A 174 15.41 25.88 -5.46
CA ARG A 174 15.50 25.77 -6.92
C ARG A 174 14.88 24.46 -7.42
N ALA A 175 15.20 23.34 -6.77
CA ALA A 175 14.67 22.03 -7.15
C ALA A 175 13.14 22.01 -7.03
N TRP A 176 12.62 22.48 -5.90
CA TRP A 176 11.18 22.54 -5.66
C TRP A 176 10.45 23.41 -6.71
N ARG A 177 10.98 24.60 -7.01
CA ARG A 177 10.37 25.51 -8.00
C ARG A 177 10.38 24.93 -9.41
N VAL A 178 11.47 24.28 -9.81
CA VAL A 178 11.57 23.63 -11.12
C VAL A 178 10.54 22.50 -11.24
N VAL A 179 10.38 21.69 -10.20
CA VAL A 179 9.34 20.64 -10.17
C VAL A 179 7.94 21.25 -10.24
N ALA A 180 7.64 22.24 -9.40
CA ALA A 180 6.32 22.86 -9.35
C ALA A 180 5.95 23.56 -10.67
N ALA A 181 6.90 24.27 -11.30
CA ALA A 181 6.71 24.89 -12.60
C ALA A 181 6.40 23.86 -13.68
N ARG A 182 7.16 22.76 -13.74
CA ARG A 182 6.90 21.70 -14.72
C ARG A 182 5.54 21.05 -14.51
N GLN A 183 5.13 20.81 -13.25
CA GLN A 183 3.81 20.24 -12.95
C GLN A 183 2.65 21.16 -13.36
N LEU A 184 2.83 22.49 -13.30
CA LEU A 184 1.83 23.45 -13.75
C LEU A 184 1.59 23.40 -15.27
N GLU A 185 2.57 22.98 -16.07
CA GLU A 185 2.41 22.85 -17.53
C GLU A 185 1.39 21.78 -17.94
N ASP A 186 1.16 20.77 -17.08
CA ASP A 186 0.20 19.70 -17.34
C ASP A 186 -1.15 19.89 -16.64
N GLN A 187 -1.36 21.03 -15.95
CA GLN A 187 -2.55 21.32 -15.14
C GLN A 187 -3.85 21.12 -15.93
N ASP A 188 -3.93 21.65 -17.16
CA ASP A 188 -5.14 21.57 -17.99
C ASP A 188 -5.42 20.17 -18.53
N LYS A 189 -4.36 19.39 -18.81
CA LYS A 189 -4.50 17.98 -19.21
C LYS A 189 -5.07 17.16 -18.05
N LEU A 190 -4.53 17.38 -16.84
CA LEU A 190 -5.00 16.71 -15.63
C LEU A 190 -6.42 17.16 -15.24
N ASN A 191 -6.78 18.43 -15.44
CA ASN A 191 -8.15 18.94 -15.28
C ASN A 191 -9.13 18.20 -16.21
N THR A 192 -8.77 18.08 -17.49
CA THR A 192 -9.60 17.37 -18.49
C THR A 192 -9.75 15.90 -18.12
N LEU A 193 -8.66 15.25 -17.70
CA LEU A 193 -8.66 13.86 -17.28
C LEU A 193 -9.55 13.65 -16.04
N TRP A 194 -9.43 14.54 -15.06
CA TRP A 194 -10.22 14.51 -13.83
C TRP A 194 -11.72 14.52 -14.12
N VAL A 195 -12.20 15.48 -14.92
CA VAL A 195 -13.63 15.61 -15.24
C VAL A 195 -14.17 14.35 -15.93
N LYS A 196 -13.44 13.80 -16.90
CA LYS A 196 -13.82 12.54 -17.57
C LYS A 196 -13.95 11.39 -16.58
N LYS A 197 -12.99 11.23 -15.68
CA LYS A 197 -13.02 10.16 -14.67
C LYS A 197 -14.17 10.32 -13.70
N MET A 198 -14.46 11.53 -13.23
CA MET A 198 -15.57 11.79 -12.31
C MET A 198 -16.93 11.44 -12.95
N GLN A 199 -17.14 11.82 -14.22
CA GLN A 199 -18.35 11.47 -14.97
C GLN A 199 -18.48 9.97 -15.18
N LEU A 200 -17.39 9.31 -15.59
CA LEU A 200 -17.34 7.87 -15.84
C LEU A 200 -17.66 7.06 -14.58
N ARG A 201 -17.04 7.45 -13.45
CA ARG A 201 -17.28 6.84 -12.13
C ARG A 201 -18.73 6.96 -11.69
N GLN A 202 -19.31 8.14 -11.84
CA GLN A 202 -20.72 8.34 -11.51
C GLN A 202 -21.63 7.44 -12.35
N LYS A 203 -21.33 7.27 -13.64
CA LYS A 203 -22.07 6.35 -14.52
C LYS A 203 -21.94 4.89 -14.09
N ILE A 204 -20.73 4.45 -13.73
CA ILE A 204 -20.48 3.08 -13.21
C ILE A 204 -21.34 2.82 -11.96
N ALA A 205 -21.40 3.79 -11.04
CA ALA A 205 -22.19 3.69 -9.81
C ALA A 205 -23.69 3.62 -10.10
N GLN A 206 -24.20 4.47 -11.00
CA GLN A 206 -25.61 4.51 -11.39
C GLN A 206 -26.07 3.19 -12.02
N ASN A 207 -25.28 2.62 -12.94
CA ASN A 207 -25.55 1.31 -13.53
C ASN A 207 -25.60 0.19 -12.46
N ALA A 208 -24.80 0.32 -11.40
CA ALA A 208 -24.82 -0.61 -10.27
C ALA A 208 -25.97 -0.37 -9.28
N GLY A 209 -26.78 0.67 -9.48
CA GLY A 209 -27.94 1.02 -8.63
C GLY A 209 -27.59 1.92 -7.44
N PHE A 210 -26.49 2.67 -7.49
CA PHE A 210 -26.07 3.61 -6.45
C PHE A 210 -26.31 5.05 -6.88
N ASP A 211 -26.75 5.89 -5.94
CA ASP A 211 -26.96 7.32 -6.17
C ASP A 211 -25.65 8.08 -6.40
N ASN A 212 -24.55 7.60 -5.79
CA ASN A 212 -23.25 8.23 -5.85
C ASN A 212 -22.12 7.19 -5.90
N TYR A 213 -20.97 7.60 -6.46
CA TYR A 213 -19.81 6.72 -6.57
C TYR A 213 -19.15 6.38 -5.23
N ARG A 214 -19.23 7.23 -4.20
CA ARG A 214 -18.64 6.93 -2.89
C ARG A 214 -19.22 5.64 -2.31
N ASP A 215 -20.54 5.47 -2.31
CA ASP A 215 -21.18 4.30 -1.72
C ASP A 215 -20.93 3.02 -2.54
N TYR A 216 -20.94 3.15 -3.88
CA TYR A 216 -20.49 2.08 -4.77
C TYR A 216 -19.05 1.65 -4.45
N ARG A 217 -18.14 2.62 -4.37
CA ARG A 217 -16.71 2.38 -4.11
C ARG A 217 -16.46 1.83 -2.71
N TRP A 218 -17.22 2.26 -1.71
CA TRP A 218 -17.13 1.73 -0.34
C TRP A 218 -17.44 0.23 -0.30
N LYS A 219 -18.51 -0.18 -0.98
CA LYS A 219 -18.87 -1.61 -1.12
C LYS A 219 -17.85 -2.36 -1.97
N GLN A 220 -17.33 -1.75 -3.04
CA GLN A 220 -16.32 -2.35 -3.90
C GLN A 220 -15.00 -2.59 -3.16
N LEU A 221 -14.65 -1.71 -2.22
CA LEU A 221 -13.51 -1.85 -1.30
C LEU A 221 -13.79 -2.79 -0.12
N LEU A 222 -14.97 -3.41 -0.08
CA LEU A 222 -15.36 -4.37 0.96
C LEU A 222 -15.34 -3.77 2.38
N ARG A 223 -15.60 -2.47 2.49
CA ARG A 223 -15.61 -1.73 3.76
C ARG A 223 -16.96 -1.86 4.44
N PHE A 224 -17.07 -2.88 5.29
CA PHE A 224 -18.28 -3.17 6.06
C PHE A 224 -18.16 -2.82 7.55
N ASP A 225 -16.93 -2.61 8.02
CA ASP A 225 -16.64 -2.48 9.45
C ASP A 225 -16.48 -1.00 9.89
N TYR A 226 -16.59 -0.06 8.94
CA TYR A 226 -16.64 1.39 9.17
C TYR A 226 -17.30 2.12 8.00
N THR A 227 -17.73 3.36 8.25
CA THR A 227 -18.50 4.20 7.34
C THR A 227 -17.73 5.46 6.92
N PRO A 228 -18.16 6.15 5.85
CA PRO A 228 -17.65 7.49 5.51
C PRO A 228 -17.71 8.49 6.67
N ASP A 229 -18.71 8.39 7.54
CA ASP A 229 -18.86 9.30 8.68
C ASP A 229 -17.84 9.02 9.79
N ASP A 230 -17.41 7.77 9.95
CA ASP A 230 -16.31 7.41 10.85
C ASP A 230 -14.99 8.06 10.39
N CYS A 231 -14.72 8.08 9.08
CA CYS A 231 -13.57 8.79 8.52
C CYS A 231 -13.65 10.31 8.77
N LYS A 232 -14.83 10.91 8.55
CA LYS A 232 -15.07 12.34 8.84
C LYS A 232 -14.95 12.68 10.34
N ALA A 233 -15.39 11.79 11.22
CA ALA A 233 -15.22 11.93 12.66
C ALA A 233 -13.74 11.87 13.04
N PHE A 234 -13.01 10.90 12.47
CA PHE A 234 -11.58 10.78 12.63
C PHE A 234 -10.81 12.02 12.14
N HIS A 235 -11.21 12.64 11.01
CA HIS A 235 -10.62 13.91 10.57
C HIS A 235 -10.73 15.02 11.61
N LYS A 236 -11.85 15.10 12.34
CA LYS A 236 -12.06 16.08 13.42
C LYS A 236 -11.25 15.75 14.66
N ALA A 237 -11.12 14.47 15.01
CA ALA A 237 -10.25 14.02 16.10
C ALA A 237 -8.78 14.34 15.80
N PHE A 238 -8.33 14.02 14.58
CA PHE A 238 -6.99 14.33 14.09
C PHE A 238 -6.66 15.83 14.16
N GLU A 239 -7.58 16.67 13.70
CA GLU A 239 -7.45 18.12 13.79
C GLU A 239 -7.33 18.61 15.23
N ARG A 240 -8.13 18.08 16.15
CA ARG A 240 -8.14 18.50 17.56
C ARG A 240 -6.87 18.10 18.30
N VAL A 241 -6.37 16.89 18.06
CA VAL A 241 -5.27 16.31 18.84
C VAL A 241 -3.91 16.49 18.18
N LEU A 242 -3.75 16.06 16.93
CA LEU A 242 -2.43 16.00 16.30
C LEU A 242 -2.00 17.31 15.63
N ILE A 243 -2.91 18.13 15.12
CA ILE A 243 -2.52 19.39 14.46
C ILE A 243 -1.81 20.37 15.42
N PRO A 244 -2.21 20.52 16.70
CA PRO A 244 -1.43 21.29 17.67
C PRO A 244 0.00 20.76 17.84
N ALA A 245 0.18 19.44 17.96
CA ALA A 245 1.49 18.80 18.09
C ALA A 245 2.36 19.02 16.84
N VAL A 246 1.77 18.82 15.65
CA VAL A 246 2.42 19.11 14.36
C VAL A 246 2.86 20.57 14.27
N SER A 247 2.06 21.50 14.77
CA SER A 247 2.42 22.93 14.77
C SER A 247 3.62 23.23 15.67
N GLN A 248 3.72 22.57 16.83
CA GLN A 248 4.88 22.69 17.73
C GLN A 248 6.15 22.10 17.11
N LEU A 249 6.06 20.91 16.51
CA LEU A 249 7.18 20.29 15.80
C LEU A 249 7.63 21.12 14.58
N ARG A 250 6.69 21.75 13.86
CA ARG A 250 7.01 22.70 12.78
C ARG A 250 7.72 23.94 13.32
N GLU A 251 7.31 24.49 14.45
CA GLU A 251 8.03 25.61 15.07
C GLU A 251 9.43 25.21 15.52
N LYS A 252 9.61 24.02 16.10
CA LYS A 252 10.94 23.46 16.41
C LYS A 252 11.79 23.37 15.15
N ARG A 253 11.26 22.79 14.07
CA ARG A 253 11.91 22.69 12.77
C ARG A 253 12.32 24.05 12.21
N ARG A 254 11.44 25.06 12.28
CA ARG A 254 11.73 26.42 11.84
C ARG A 254 12.93 27.02 12.59
N ARG A 255 12.97 26.84 13.92
CA ARG A 255 14.08 27.30 14.77
C ARG A 255 15.38 26.58 14.44
N LEU A 256 15.35 25.25 14.29
CA LEU A 256 16.53 24.44 13.96
C LEU A 256 17.11 24.82 12.58
N LEU A 257 16.24 25.12 11.61
CA LEU A 257 16.67 25.59 10.29
C LEU A 257 17.14 27.06 10.27
N GLY A 258 16.86 27.83 11.33
CA GLY A 258 17.19 29.25 11.39
C GLY A 258 16.48 30.11 10.36
N VAL A 259 15.27 29.73 9.93
CA VAL A 259 14.48 30.45 8.90
C VAL A 259 13.36 31.28 9.52
N GLU A 260 12.99 32.39 8.87
CA GLU A 260 11.88 33.24 9.32
C GLU A 260 10.53 32.52 9.21
N THR A 261 10.30 31.81 8.11
CA THR A 261 9.09 31.04 7.83
C THR A 261 9.46 29.70 7.19
N LEU A 262 8.71 28.64 7.51
CA LEU A 262 8.86 27.36 6.80
C LEU A 262 8.22 27.43 5.42
N ARG A 263 9.01 27.16 4.38
CA ARG A 263 8.53 27.09 3.00
C ARG A 263 8.38 25.62 2.58
N PRO A 264 7.67 25.32 1.47
CA PRO A 264 7.49 23.93 1.02
C PRO A 264 8.81 23.15 0.85
N TRP A 265 9.89 23.81 0.45
CA TRP A 265 11.22 23.21 0.28
C TRP A 265 12.00 23.00 1.59
N ASP A 266 11.43 23.38 2.75
CA ASP A 266 12.04 23.16 4.07
C ASP A 266 11.51 21.89 4.75
N MET A 267 10.53 21.20 4.15
CA MET A 267 9.80 20.09 4.79
C MET A 267 10.49 18.72 4.68
N SER A 268 11.39 18.51 3.71
CA SER A 268 11.96 17.20 3.40
C SER A 268 13.44 17.03 3.80
N VAL A 269 14.12 18.11 4.21
CA VAL A 269 15.52 18.08 4.64
C VAL A 269 15.67 17.36 5.98
N ASN A 270 16.74 16.59 6.17
CA ASN A 270 17.06 16.04 7.48
C ASN A 270 17.68 17.14 8.35
N LEU A 271 17.10 17.39 9.53
CA LEU A 271 17.58 18.45 10.45
C LEU A 271 18.78 18.04 11.30
N TYR A 272 19.02 16.73 11.39
CA TYR A 272 19.88 16.12 12.39
C TYR A 272 21.19 15.59 11.79
N SER A 273 21.33 15.63 10.46
CA SER A 273 22.57 15.29 9.77
C SER A 273 22.74 16.13 8.51
N HIS A 274 23.96 16.61 8.31
CA HIS A 274 24.40 17.26 7.06
C HIS A 274 25.14 16.28 6.13
N GLU A 275 25.40 15.06 6.59
CA GLU A 275 26.09 14.03 5.83
C GLU A 275 25.10 13.23 4.98
N ALA A 276 25.53 12.87 3.77
CA ALA A 276 24.75 11.97 2.94
C ALA A 276 24.63 10.59 3.63
N PRO A 277 23.45 9.96 3.59
CA PRO A 277 23.29 8.62 4.15
C PRO A 277 24.27 7.63 3.55
N ARG A 278 24.86 6.77 4.40
CA ARG A 278 25.79 5.73 3.98
C ARG A 278 25.17 4.83 2.93
N ALA A 279 25.85 4.67 1.80
CA ALA A 279 25.45 3.76 0.73
C ALA A 279 25.61 2.30 1.15
N ILE A 280 24.75 1.44 0.61
CA ILE A 280 24.79 -0.02 0.81
C ILE A 280 25.21 -0.64 -0.51
N ALA A 281 26.42 -1.21 -0.55
CA ALA A 281 26.97 -1.84 -1.75
C ALA A 281 26.69 -3.35 -1.81
N ASP A 282 26.88 -4.07 -0.69
CA ASP A 282 26.62 -5.51 -0.58
C ASP A 282 25.22 -5.74 0.02
N VAL A 283 24.19 -5.75 -0.83
CA VAL A 283 22.81 -5.99 -0.39
C VAL A 283 22.65 -7.40 0.18
N ALA A 284 23.29 -8.41 -0.39
CA ALA A 284 23.21 -9.78 0.10
C ALA A 284 23.80 -9.94 1.50
N GLY A 285 24.97 -9.36 1.75
CA GLY A 285 25.57 -9.29 3.10
C GLY A 285 24.74 -8.49 4.07
N PHE A 286 24.14 -7.39 3.59
CA PHE A 286 23.23 -6.58 4.38
C PHE A 286 21.99 -7.37 4.83
N LEU A 287 21.37 -8.16 3.94
CA LEU A 287 20.21 -8.99 4.28
C LEU A 287 20.54 -10.08 5.31
N ARG A 288 21.76 -10.62 5.33
CA ARG A 288 22.18 -11.55 6.40
C ARG A 288 22.17 -10.90 7.79
N GLN A 289 22.44 -9.60 7.88
CA GLN A 289 22.32 -8.87 9.16
C GLN A 289 20.86 -8.71 9.58
N PHE A 290 19.94 -8.59 8.62
CA PHE A 290 18.50 -8.57 8.90
C PHE A 290 17.97 -9.91 9.42
N ALA A 291 18.53 -11.04 8.99
CA ALA A 291 18.22 -12.32 9.62
C ALA A 291 18.51 -12.29 11.13
N THR A 292 19.68 -11.78 11.53
CA THR A 292 20.03 -11.56 12.95
C THR A 292 19.03 -10.62 13.63
N LEU A 293 18.65 -9.51 12.98
CA LEU A 293 17.64 -8.58 13.50
C LEU A 293 16.31 -9.27 13.78
N PHE A 294 15.80 -10.08 12.85
CA PHE A 294 14.52 -10.75 13.05
C PHE A 294 14.60 -11.86 14.09
N HIS A 295 15.74 -12.56 14.24
CA HIS A 295 15.98 -13.47 15.36
C HIS A 295 16.01 -12.77 16.72
N LEU A 296 16.51 -11.53 16.80
CA LEU A 296 16.44 -10.71 18.02
C LEU A 296 15.01 -10.28 18.36
N ILE A 297 14.13 -10.16 17.36
CA ILE A 297 12.72 -9.83 17.55
C ILE A 297 11.96 -11.07 17.99
N ASP A 298 11.96 -12.12 17.17
CA ASP A 298 11.24 -13.38 17.41
C ASP A 298 11.93 -14.52 16.63
N PRO A 299 12.25 -15.66 17.28
CA PRO A 299 12.93 -16.77 16.61
C PRO A 299 12.18 -17.33 15.38
N GLN A 300 10.84 -17.33 15.38
CA GLN A 300 10.06 -17.80 14.24
C GLN A 300 10.16 -16.82 13.06
N LEU A 301 10.04 -15.52 13.33
CA LEU A 301 10.19 -14.50 12.28
C LEU A 301 11.60 -14.51 11.68
N GLY A 302 12.62 -14.71 12.52
CA GLY A 302 13.99 -14.96 12.05
C GLY A 302 14.10 -16.19 11.15
N GLN A 303 13.41 -17.29 11.50
CA GLN A 303 13.38 -18.50 10.67
C GLN A 303 12.67 -18.28 9.33
N TYR A 304 11.55 -17.56 9.30
CA TYR A 304 10.88 -17.19 8.06
C TYR A 304 11.80 -16.37 7.14
N PHE A 305 12.53 -15.40 7.70
CA PHE A 305 13.47 -14.60 6.93
C PHE A 305 14.64 -15.45 6.38
N ASN A 306 15.14 -16.41 7.17
CA ASN A 306 16.16 -17.35 6.71
C ASN A 306 15.69 -18.20 5.52
N ILE A 307 14.46 -18.72 5.56
CA ILE A 307 13.86 -19.46 4.43
C ILE A 307 13.88 -18.60 3.17
N MET A 308 13.53 -17.31 3.28
CA MET A 308 13.56 -16.41 2.13
C MET A 308 14.96 -16.16 1.58
N LEU A 309 15.99 -16.11 2.43
CA LEU A 309 17.37 -16.00 1.99
C LEU A 309 17.84 -17.28 1.29
N GLU A 310 17.55 -18.44 1.87
CA GLU A 310 17.97 -19.75 1.36
C GLU A 310 17.31 -20.09 0.02
N GLU A 311 16.03 -19.72 -0.14
CA GLU A 311 15.25 -19.97 -1.36
C GLU A 311 15.40 -18.85 -2.42
N GLY A 312 16.19 -17.80 -2.17
CA GLY A 312 16.44 -16.72 -3.14
C GLY A 312 15.22 -15.84 -3.42
N LEU A 313 14.41 -15.58 -2.39
CA LEU A 313 13.12 -14.90 -2.47
C LEU A 313 13.20 -13.36 -2.32
N PHE A 314 14.38 -12.80 -2.57
CA PHE A 314 14.62 -11.35 -2.57
C PHE A 314 15.18 -10.86 -3.91
N ASP A 315 14.72 -9.69 -4.33
CA ASP A 315 15.35 -8.90 -5.37
C ASP A 315 15.36 -7.42 -4.96
N LEU A 316 16.41 -7.03 -4.23
CA LEU A 316 16.52 -5.71 -3.60
C LEU A 316 17.66 -4.85 -4.16
N GLU A 317 18.50 -5.40 -5.03
CA GLU A 317 19.57 -4.65 -5.70
C GLU A 317 19.00 -3.68 -6.75
N THR A 318 19.63 -2.50 -6.88
CA THR A 318 19.25 -1.55 -7.93
C THR A 318 20.12 -1.78 -9.17
N ARG A 319 19.47 -1.99 -10.32
CA ARG A 319 20.13 -2.17 -11.62
C ARG A 319 19.35 -1.46 -12.73
N GLN A 320 20.01 -1.26 -13.87
CA GLN A 320 19.36 -0.72 -15.08
C GLN A 320 18.19 -1.62 -15.49
N HIS A 321 17.14 -1.03 -16.05
CA HIS A 321 15.93 -1.73 -16.51
C HIS A 321 15.11 -2.46 -15.44
N LYS A 322 15.47 -2.39 -14.16
CA LYS A 322 14.60 -2.85 -13.08
C LYS A 322 13.46 -1.85 -12.84
N ALA A 323 12.24 -2.34 -12.68
CA ALA A 323 11.07 -1.51 -12.34
C ALA A 323 11.29 -0.80 -11.00
N SER A 324 10.71 0.41 -10.83
CA SER A 324 10.94 1.24 -9.63
C SER A 324 10.04 0.97 -8.43
N ALA A 325 9.33 -0.16 -8.40
CA ALA A 325 8.37 -0.51 -7.37
C ALA A 325 9.02 -1.20 -6.15
N GLY A 326 8.27 -1.30 -5.06
CA GLY A 326 8.54 -2.19 -3.93
C GLY A 326 7.27 -2.99 -3.64
N TYR A 327 7.40 -4.30 -3.42
CA TYR A 327 6.26 -5.17 -3.10
C TYR A 327 6.69 -6.50 -2.48
N CYS A 328 5.72 -7.15 -1.82
CA CYS A 328 5.75 -8.54 -1.42
C CYS A 328 4.64 -9.31 -2.16
N MET A 329 5.02 -10.28 -3.00
CA MET A 329 4.07 -11.10 -3.77
C MET A 329 3.93 -12.51 -3.18
N PRO A 330 2.71 -13.07 -3.16
CA PRO A 330 2.47 -14.43 -2.69
C PRO A 330 2.71 -15.46 -3.80
N LEU A 331 3.66 -16.37 -3.61
CA LEU A 331 3.77 -17.58 -4.41
C LEU A 331 2.84 -18.64 -3.79
N GLU A 332 1.60 -18.65 -4.26
CA GLU A 332 0.47 -19.34 -3.64
C GLU A 332 0.58 -20.87 -3.64
N VAL A 333 1.21 -21.47 -4.64
CA VAL A 333 1.47 -22.93 -4.72
C VAL A 333 2.63 -23.30 -3.80
N ARG A 334 3.65 -22.44 -3.74
CA ARG A 334 4.83 -22.64 -2.88
C ARG A 334 4.58 -22.32 -1.42
N HIS A 335 3.52 -21.56 -1.13
CA HIS A 335 3.30 -20.91 0.16
C HIS A 335 4.54 -20.11 0.60
N ARG A 336 5.04 -19.27 -0.31
CA ARG A 336 6.24 -18.46 -0.11
C ARG A 336 6.02 -17.01 -0.51
N PRO A 337 6.57 -16.04 0.23
CA PRO A 337 6.62 -14.66 -0.22
C PRO A 337 7.77 -14.43 -1.19
N PHE A 338 7.64 -13.45 -2.08
CA PHE A 338 8.74 -12.91 -2.88
C PHE A 338 8.81 -11.39 -2.68
N VAL A 339 9.98 -10.89 -2.27
CA VAL A 339 10.17 -9.46 -1.98
C VAL A 339 11.00 -8.80 -3.08
N PHE A 340 10.42 -7.75 -3.67
CA PHE A 340 11.03 -6.92 -4.69
C PHE A 340 11.15 -5.48 -4.21
N GLY A 341 12.25 -4.81 -4.54
CA GLY A 341 12.45 -3.42 -4.15
C GLY A 341 13.85 -2.90 -4.42
N HIS A 342 14.20 -1.82 -3.72
CA HIS A 342 15.48 -1.14 -3.89
C HIS A 342 16.10 -0.76 -2.55
N VAL A 343 17.20 -1.41 -2.19
CA VAL A 343 18.09 -0.97 -1.11
C VAL A 343 19.24 -0.18 -1.73
N ARG A 344 19.47 1.05 -1.24
CA ARG A 344 20.51 1.96 -1.77
C ARG A 344 21.39 2.54 -0.68
N SER A 345 20.78 2.88 0.45
CA SER A 345 21.46 3.55 1.56
C SER A 345 20.77 3.24 2.87
N ILE A 346 21.44 3.49 3.99
CA ILE A 346 20.86 3.26 5.31
C ILE A 346 19.54 4.03 5.53
N ALA A 347 19.38 5.20 4.90
CA ALA A 347 18.18 6.03 5.00
C ALA A 347 16.91 5.40 4.40
N ASN A 348 17.04 4.34 3.60
CA ASN A 348 15.89 3.77 2.89
C ASN A 348 15.63 2.31 3.20
N ILE A 349 16.16 1.75 4.29
CA ILE A 349 16.11 0.30 4.55
C ILE A 349 14.81 -0.20 5.17
N LEU A 350 14.10 0.65 5.92
CA LEU A 350 12.92 0.23 6.68
C LEU A 350 11.80 -0.25 5.75
N SER A 351 11.49 0.51 4.70
CA SER A 351 10.48 0.12 3.72
C SER A 351 10.85 -1.15 2.92
N PRO A 352 11.90 -1.19 2.09
CA PRO A 352 12.20 -2.34 1.24
C PRO A 352 12.62 -3.62 2.00
N VAL A 353 12.88 -3.56 3.32
CA VAL A 353 13.24 -4.74 4.11
C VAL A 353 12.26 -4.99 5.26
N CYS A 354 12.12 -4.10 6.23
CA CYS A 354 11.23 -4.33 7.38
C CYS A 354 9.75 -4.38 6.98
N HIS A 355 9.29 -3.43 6.17
CA HIS A 355 7.90 -3.35 5.73
C HIS A 355 7.53 -4.60 4.92
N GLU A 356 8.33 -4.91 3.90
CA GLU A 356 8.09 -6.09 3.06
C GLU A 356 8.25 -7.41 3.83
N ALA A 357 9.14 -7.47 4.83
CA ALA A 357 9.23 -8.61 5.73
C ALA A 357 7.96 -8.79 6.57
N GLY A 358 7.29 -7.70 6.99
CA GLY A 358 6.00 -7.80 7.68
C GLY A 358 4.90 -8.41 6.81
N HIS A 359 4.83 -8.05 5.52
CA HIS A 359 3.96 -8.74 4.56
C HIS A 359 4.35 -10.21 4.36
N ALA A 360 5.65 -10.49 4.25
CA ALA A 360 6.16 -11.84 4.13
C ALA A 360 5.80 -12.71 5.35
N PHE A 361 5.92 -12.17 6.56
CA PHE A 361 5.53 -12.87 7.78
C PHE A 361 4.03 -13.10 7.85
N HIS A 362 3.21 -12.16 7.36
CA HIS A 362 1.77 -12.36 7.23
C HIS A 362 1.48 -13.58 6.35
N LEU A 363 2.14 -13.68 5.19
CA LEU A 363 2.02 -14.81 4.27
C LEU A 363 2.40 -16.15 4.91
N PHE A 364 3.52 -16.19 5.65
CA PHE A 364 3.92 -17.39 6.37
C PHE A 364 2.91 -17.81 7.45
N GLU A 365 2.43 -16.85 8.25
CA GLU A 365 1.50 -17.14 9.35
C GLU A 365 0.13 -17.64 8.85
N MET A 366 -0.36 -17.13 7.71
CA MET A 366 -1.65 -17.54 7.15
C MET A 366 -1.57 -18.73 6.16
N ALA A 367 -0.38 -19.27 5.89
CA ALA A 367 -0.17 -20.35 4.94
C ALA A 367 -0.95 -21.64 5.27
N HIS A 368 -1.29 -21.84 6.55
CA HIS A 368 -2.04 -22.99 7.02
C HIS A 368 -3.55 -22.94 6.68
N LEU A 369 -4.06 -21.81 6.18
CA LEU A 369 -5.46 -21.65 5.80
C LEU A 369 -5.76 -22.47 4.52
N PRO A 370 -6.79 -23.33 4.54
CA PRO A 370 -6.98 -24.35 3.50
C PRO A 370 -7.42 -23.77 2.16
N TYR A 371 -8.08 -22.62 2.15
CA TYR A 371 -8.65 -22.05 0.92
C TYR A 371 -7.95 -20.76 0.53
N ILE A 372 -7.62 -20.61 -0.74
CA ILE A 372 -6.91 -19.43 -1.26
C ILE A 372 -7.63 -18.12 -0.93
N HIS A 373 -8.97 -18.12 -0.92
CA HIS A 373 -9.79 -16.96 -0.58
C HIS A 373 -9.64 -16.47 0.87
N GLN A 374 -9.06 -17.28 1.75
CA GLN A 374 -8.75 -16.91 3.13
C GLN A 374 -7.35 -16.31 3.28
N ARG A 375 -6.47 -16.47 2.30
CA ARG A 375 -5.04 -16.11 2.41
C ARG A 375 -4.49 -15.31 1.22
N LYS A 376 -5.25 -15.13 0.13
CA LYS A 376 -4.79 -14.32 -0.99
C LYS A 376 -4.72 -12.84 -0.60
N MET A 377 -3.68 -12.14 -1.04
CA MET A 377 -3.44 -10.73 -0.73
C MET A 377 -4.68 -9.85 -1.00
N GLY A 378 -5.36 -10.04 -2.14
CA GLY A 378 -6.55 -9.25 -2.49
C GLY A 378 -7.80 -9.53 -1.64
N ALA A 379 -7.78 -10.54 -0.76
CA ALA A 379 -8.87 -10.82 0.18
C ALA A 379 -8.62 -10.23 1.57
N LEU A 380 -7.36 -9.88 1.90
CA LEU A 380 -7.03 -9.27 3.17
C LEU A 380 -7.54 -7.83 3.21
N PRO A 381 -8.16 -7.41 4.32
CA PRO A 381 -8.42 -5.99 4.53
C PRO A 381 -7.10 -5.22 4.55
N MET A 382 -6.93 -4.28 3.63
CA MET A 382 -5.68 -3.54 3.47
C MET A 382 -5.34 -2.72 4.72
N GLU A 383 -6.35 -2.25 5.46
CA GLU A 383 -6.20 -1.57 6.74
C GLU A 383 -5.50 -2.43 7.80
N PHE A 384 -5.51 -3.76 7.66
CA PHE A 384 -4.80 -4.69 8.53
C PHE A 384 -3.54 -5.25 7.88
N ALA A 385 -3.54 -5.49 6.56
CA ALA A 385 -2.35 -5.93 5.83
C ALA A 385 -1.17 -4.97 6.03
N GLU A 386 -1.44 -3.66 6.06
CA GLU A 386 -0.45 -2.61 6.31
C GLU A 386 -0.07 -2.45 7.81
N VAL A 387 -0.89 -2.96 8.74
CA VAL A 387 -0.50 -3.07 10.16
C VAL A 387 0.66 -4.06 10.28
N ALA A 388 0.62 -5.16 9.53
CA ALA A 388 1.67 -6.17 9.52
C ALA A 388 3.04 -5.54 9.15
N SER A 389 3.08 -4.89 7.99
CA SER A 389 4.29 -4.26 7.47
C SER A 389 4.79 -3.09 8.33
N THR A 390 3.91 -2.16 8.68
CA THR A 390 4.27 -0.96 9.48
C THR A 390 4.75 -1.33 10.88
N THR A 391 4.18 -2.37 11.50
CA THR A 391 4.62 -2.86 12.82
C THR A 391 6.07 -3.34 12.77
N MET A 392 6.47 -4.05 11.71
CA MET A 392 7.85 -4.51 11.54
C MET A 392 8.82 -3.36 11.25
N GLU A 393 8.39 -2.27 10.63
CA GLU A 393 9.22 -1.06 10.53
C GLU A 393 9.51 -0.46 11.91
N LEU A 394 8.48 -0.31 12.74
CA LEU A 394 8.61 0.27 14.08
C LEU A 394 9.47 -0.62 14.99
N ILE A 395 9.15 -1.91 15.10
CA ILE A 395 9.89 -2.86 15.94
C ILE A 395 11.30 -3.08 15.39
N GLY A 396 11.45 -3.29 14.08
CA GLY A 396 12.75 -3.51 13.44
C GLY A 396 13.72 -2.37 13.68
N SER A 397 13.23 -1.12 13.66
CA SER A 397 14.06 0.06 13.90
C SER A 397 14.77 0.06 15.28
N LEU A 398 14.20 -0.60 16.30
CA LEU A 398 14.78 -0.71 17.64
C LEU A 398 16.06 -1.56 17.67
N HIS A 399 16.18 -2.51 16.75
CA HIS A 399 17.20 -3.56 16.78
C HIS A 399 18.31 -3.38 15.75
N LEU A 400 18.25 -2.33 14.91
CA LEU A 400 19.22 -2.06 13.85
C LEU A 400 20.67 -2.07 14.37
N HIS A 401 20.94 -1.31 15.43
CA HIS A 401 22.28 -1.23 16.00
C HIS A 401 22.75 -2.58 16.58
N ARG A 402 21.87 -3.25 17.35
CA ARG A 402 22.18 -4.54 17.99
C ARG A 402 22.45 -5.65 16.95
N ALA A 403 21.80 -5.59 15.80
CA ALA A 403 22.02 -6.50 14.69
C ALA A 403 23.27 -6.18 13.85
N GLY A 404 24.00 -5.10 14.17
CA GLY A 404 25.20 -4.68 13.44
C GLY A 404 24.92 -4.04 12.07
N ILE A 405 23.68 -3.58 11.84
CA ILE A 405 23.26 -2.97 10.57
C ILE A 405 23.80 -1.53 10.44
N CYS A 406 23.83 -0.80 11.54
CA CYS A 406 24.29 0.59 11.61
C CYS A 406 24.84 0.96 12.99
N SER A 407 25.47 2.13 13.09
CA SER A 407 25.86 2.69 14.40
C SER A 407 24.62 3.05 15.23
N GLN A 408 24.80 3.22 16.55
CA GLN A 408 23.73 3.68 17.43
C GLN A 408 23.22 5.07 17.01
N GLN A 409 24.12 5.95 16.57
CA GLN A 409 23.77 7.28 16.08
C GLN A 409 22.99 7.22 14.77
N GLU A 410 23.41 6.40 13.79
CA GLU A 410 22.65 6.18 12.55
C GLU A 410 21.23 5.66 12.88
N ALA A 411 21.12 4.69 13.80
CA ALA A 411 19.83 4.14 14.21
C ALA A 411 18.91 5.20 14.84
N ALA A 412 19.45 6.04 15.73
CA ALA A 412 18.70 7.12 16.36
C ALA A 412 18.18 8.14 15.32
N LEU A 413 19.05 8.58 14.41
CA LEU A 413 18.70 9.52 13.35
C LEU A 413 17.62 9.00 12.41
N LEU A 414 17.69 7.71 12.03
CA LEU A 414 16.67 7.07 11.19
C LEU A 414 15.32 7.03 11.88
N ARG A 415 15.30 6.74 13.19
CA ARG A 415 14.08 6.69 13.98
C ARG A 415 13.47 8.07 14.16
N ILE A 416 14.28 9.09 14.48
CA ILE A 416 13.83 10.48 14.57
C ILE A 416 13.23 10.92 13.23
N ASP A 417 13.94 10.73 12.11
CA ASP A 417 13.47 11.09 10.77
C ASP A 417 12.15 10.40 10.43
N ARG A 418 12.02 9.09 10.75
CA ARG A 418 10.79 8.33 10.53
C ARG A 418 9.62 8.88 11.35
N PHE A 419 9.81 9.11 12.65
CA PHE A 419 8.74 9.58 13.53
C PHE A 419 8.30 11.02 13.19
N GLU A 420 9.26 11.90 12.94
CA GLU A 420 8.97 13.25 12.46
C GLU A 420 8.24 13.19 11.12
N HIS A 421 8.68 12.37 10.17
CA HIS A 421 8.03 12.22 8.88
C HIS A 421 6.56 11.76 9.03
N ILE A 422 6.32 10.77 9.90
CA ILE A 422 4.96 10.26 10.17
C ILE A 422 4.04 11.38 10.66
N LEU A 423 4.45 12.12 11.69
CA LEU A 423 3.62 13.16 12.30
C LEU A 423 3.54 14.43 11.45
N LEU A 424 4.67 14.94 10.96
CA LEU A 424 4.74 16.24 10.29
C LEU A 424 4.15 16.23 8.88
N SER A 425 4.26 15.10 8.18
CA SER A 425 3.98 15.01 6.74
C SER A 425 3.00 13.89 6.43
N TYR A 426 3.33 12.64 6.76
CA TYR A 426 2.62 11.47 6.27
C TYR A 426 1.13 11.45 6.68
N LEU A 427 0.85 11.45 7.99
CA LEU A 427 -0.55 11.43 8.47
C LEU A 427 -1.31 12.70 8.05
N PRO A 428 -0.79 13.94 8.25
CA PRO A 428 -1.51 15.13 7.79
C PRO A 428 -1.83 15.15 6.30
N ILE A 429 -0.92 14.65 5.44
CA ILE A 429 -1.15 14.55 4.00
C ILE A 429 -2.27 13.54 3.71
N ILE A 430 -2.26 12.38 4.38
CA ILE A 430 -3.29 11.35 4.23
C ILE A 430 -4.66 11.89 4.62
N ILE A 431 -4.77 12.50 5.80
CA ILE A 431 -6.03 13.05 6.31
C ILE A 431 -6.57 14.15 5.41
N ARG A 432 -5.69 15.04 4.92
CA ARG A 432 -6.07 16.07 3.95
C ARG A 432 -6.59 15.44 2.65
N ALA A 433 -5.92 14.41 2.15
CA ALA A 433 -6.26 13.74 0.90
C ALA A 433 -7.59 12.99 1.01
N ASP A 434 -7.84 12.30 2.12
CA ASP A 434 -9.10 11.60 2.36
C ASP A 434 -10.26 12.58 2.54
N ALA A 435 -10.06 13.65 3.33
CA ALA A 435 -11.03 14.73 3.46
C ALA A 435 -11.37 15.40 2.12
N PHE A 436 -10.40 15.53 1.21
CA PHE A 436 -10.63 16.03 -0.15
C PHE A 436 -11.51 15.07 -0.95
N GLN A 437 -11.23 13.77 -0.92
CA GLN A 437 -12.06 12.79 -1.64
C GLN A 437 -13.49 12.75 -1.10
N HIS A 438 -13.70 12.79 0.21
CA HIS A 438 -15.03 12.90 0.78
C HIS A 438 -15.76 14.15 0.27
N TRP A 439 -15.12 15.32 0.28
CA TRP A 439 -15.73 16.53 -0.27
C TRP A 439 -16.07 16.37 -1.76
N VAL A 440 -15.17 15.81 -2.56
CA VAL A 440 -15.35 15.61 -4.01
C VAL A 440 -16.61 14.80 -4.30
N TYR A 441 -16.77 13.63 -3.66
CA TYR A 441 -17.87 12.73 -3.96
C TYR A 441 -19.18 13.11 -3.23
N ASP A 442 -19.10 13.88 -2.14
CA ASP A 442 -20.27 14.49 -1.51
C ASP A 442 -20.81 15.69 -2.32
N ASN A 443 -19.96 16.30 -3.17
CA ASN A 443 -20.28 17.51 -3.92
C ASN A 443 -19.88 17.38 -5.40
N LEU A 444 -20.30 16.30 -6.05
CA LEU A 444 -19.86 15.94 -7.41
C LEU A 444 -20.02 17.11 -8.42
N ASP A 445 -21.16 17.81 -8.40
CA ASP A 445 -21.41 18.94 -9.30
C ASP A 445 -20.38 20.07 -9.15
N LEU A 446 -19.91 20.32 -7.93
CA LEU A 446 -18.83 21.28 -7.68
C LEU A 446 -17.48 20.70 -8.09
N ALA A 447 -17.23 19.42 -7.82
CA ALA A 447 -15.95 18.77 -8.13
C ALA A 447 -15.71 18.54 -9.63
N LEU A 448 -16.74 18.69 -10.48
CA LEU A 448 -16.61 18.75 -11.93
C LEU A 448 -15.98 20.08 -12.41
N ASP A 449 -15.93 21.11 -11.56
CA ASP A 449 -15.14 22.32 -11.78
C ASP A 449 -13.80 22.21 -11.04
N PRO A 450 -12.68 22.04 -11.76
CA PRO A 450 -11.37 21.93 -11.12
C PRO A 450 -10.98 23.16 -10.28
N GLN A 451 -11.52 24.35 -10.56
CA GLN A 451 -11.26 25.52 -9.74
C GLN A 451 -11.88 25.36 -8.33
N LYS A 452 -13.03 24.69 -8.21
CA LYS A 452 -13.63 24.37 -6.91
C LYS A 452 -12.79 23.35 -6.16
N CYS A 453 -12.21 22.37 -6.87
CA CYS A 453 -11.24 21.45 -6.30
C CYS A 453 -10.01 22.18 -5.74
N GLU A 454 -9.47 23.16 -6.47
CA GLU A 454 -8.34 23.98 -6.01
C GLU A 454 -8.69 24.79 -4.74
N GLU A 455 -9.86 25.44 -4.73
CA GLU A 455 -10.35 26.22 -3.59
C GLU A 455 -10.48 25.34 -2.34
N GLN A 456 -11.09 24.16 -2.49
CA GLN A 456 -11.23 23.20 -1.41
C GLN A 456 -9.87 22.67 -0.94
N TRP A 457 -8.96 22.39 -1.88
CA TRP A 457 -7.62 21.89 -1.55
C TRP A 457 -6.82 22.91 -0.73
N ILE A 458 -6.90 24.20 -1.05
CA ILE A 458 -6.30 25.25 -0.22
C ILE A 458 -6.92 25.27 1.17
N ALA A 459 -8.26 25.23 1.26
CA ALA A 459 -8.96 25.25 2.55
C ALA A 459 -8.53 24.07 3.45
N LEU A 460 -8.47 22.86 2.89
CA LEU A 460 -7.99 21.67 3.60
C LEU A 460 -6.50 21.74 3.93
N SER A 461 -5.69 22.39 3.09
CA SER A 461 -4.26 22.61 3.37
C SER A 461 -4.06 23.54 4.57
N ARG A 462 -4.87 24.59 4.71
CA ARG A 462 -4.83 25.46 5.90
C ARG A 462 -5.22 24.71 7.18
N ARG A 463 -6.19 23.79 7.05
CA ARG A 463 -6.72 22.98 8.16
C ARG A 463 -5.72 21.92 8.64
N PHE A 464 -5.12 21.17 7.73
CA PHE A 464 -4.30 20.00 8.08
C PHE A 464 -2.79 20.20 7.92
N LEU A 465 -2.34 21.25 7.23
CA LEU A 465 -0.92 21.55 7.06
C LEU A 465 -0.59 23.00 7.48
N PRO A 466 -0.85 23.40 8.74
CA PRO A 466 -0.61 24.77 9.20
C PRO A 466 0.89 25.14 9.23
N ALA A 467 1.20 26.43 9.28
CA ALA A 467 2.57 26.94 9.41
C ALA A 467 3.53 26.68 8.23
N ILE A 468 3.04 26.19 7.09
CA ILE A 468 3.79 26.26 5.82
C ILE A 468 3.39 27.57 5.13
N ASP A 469 4.37 28.42 4.87
CA ASP A 469 4.20 29.67 4.16
C ASP A 469 4.22 29.44 2.64
N TRP A 470 3.09 29.75 2.01
CA TRP A 470 2.86 29.66 0.57
C TRP A 470 2.86 31.04 -0.10
N GLY A 471 3.31 32.11 0.57
CA GLY A 471 3.34 33.46 0.02
C GLY A 471 4.03 33.50 -1.35
N GLY A 472 3.33 33.96 -2.37
CA GLY A 472 3.81 34.00 -3.75
C GLY A 472 3.88 32.63 -4.46
N LEU A 473 3.21 31.60 -3.91
CA LEU A 473 3.13 30.25 -4.46
C LEU A 473 1.66 29.77 -4.59
N ASP A 474 0.71 30.70 -4.73
CA ASP A 474 -0.72 30.39 -4.76
C ASP A 474 -1.09 29.41 -5.88
N ARG A 475 -0.46 29.54 -7.06
CA ARG A 475 -0.72 28.68 -8.22
C ARG A 475 -0.23 27.25 -7.96
N GLU A 476 0.99 27.12 -7.44
CA GLU A 476 1.61 25.85 -7.09
C GLU A 476 0.83 25.13 -5.99
N GLN A 477 0.36 25.88 -4.99
CA GLN A 477 -0.46 25.32 -3.91
C GLN A 477 -1.78 24.77 -4.46
N ARG A 478 -2.46 25.55 -5.32
CA ARG A 478 -3.72 25.15 -5.99
C ARG A 478 -3.55 23.89 -6.83
N ASN A 479 -2.46 23.79 -7.59
CA ASN A 479 -2.17 22.64 -8.45
C ASN A 479 -1.87 21.34 -7.67
N GLY A 480 -1.52 21.44 -6.38
CA GLY A 480 -0.98 20.34 -5.60
C GLY A 480 -1.88 19.09 -5.49
N TRP A 481 -3.21 19.22 -5.58
CA TRP A 481 -4.13 18.07 -5.50
C TRP A 481 -4.00 17.15 -6.71
N GLN A 482 -3.66 17.67 -7.89
CA GLN A 482 -3.57 16.87 -9.11
C GLN A 482 -2.38 15.89 -9.12
N GLN A 483 -1.41 16.09 -8.21
CA GLN A 483 -0.22 15.24 -8.11
C GLN A 483 -0.48 13.95 -7.31
N TYR A 484 -1.69 13.78 -6.79
CA TYR A 484 -2.09 12.60 -6.02
C TYR A 484 -2.70 11.57 -6.94
N LEU A 485 -1.89 10.56 -7.30
CA LEU A 485 -2.35 9.43 -8.11
C LEU A 485 -3.59 8.77 -7.53
N HIS A 486 -3.75 8.75 -6.20
CA HIS A 486 -4.89 8.16 -5.51
C HIS A 486 -6.23 8.78 -5.92
N PHE A 487 -6.27 10.07 -6.25
CA PHE A 487 -7.52 10.69 -6.71
C PHE A 487 -7.92 10.17 -8.09
N TYR A 488 -6.92 9.91 -8.94
CA TYR A 488 -7.13 9.42 -10.30
C TYR A 488 -7.28 7.90 -10.34
N CYS A 489 -6.44 7.12 -9.67
CA CYS A 489 -6.38 5.67 -9.89
C CYS A 489 -7.01 4.86 -8.75
N TYR A 490 -6.97 5.33 -7.50
CA TYR A 490 -7.33 4.55 -6.32
C TYR A 490 -8.20 5.36 -5.34
N PRO A 491 -9.43 5.72 -5.72
CA PRO A 491 -10.27 6.57 -4.90
C PRO A 491 -10.58 5.91 -3.55
N PHE A 492 -10.54 6.72 -2.50
CA PHE A 492 -10.66 6.41 -1.07
C PHE A 492 -9.57 5.54 -0.44
N TYR A 493 -8.49 5.22 -1.16
CA TYR A 493 -7.44 4.33 -0.62
C TYR A 493 -6.57 4.95 0.49
N MET A 494 -6.42 6.29 0.51
CA MET A 494 -5.48 6.96 1.42
C MET A 494 -5.72 6.70 2.91
N ILE A 495 -6.99 6.59 3.34
CA ILE A 495 -7.34 6.41 4.76
C ILE A 495 -6.76 5.12 5.36
N GLU A 496 -6.58 4.09 4.54
CA GLU A 496 -6.09 2.78 4.98
C GLU A 496 -4.69 2.89 5.59
N TYR A 497 -3.84 3.73 5.00
CA TYR A 497 -2.51 4.04 5.53
C TYR A 497 -2.54 4.68 6.92
N ALA A 498 -3.51 5.56 7.19
CA ALA A 498 -3.64 6.18 8.51
C ALA A 498 -4.10 5.15 9.55
N TYR A 499 -5.10 4.35 9.23
CA TYR A 499 -5.60 3.30 10.13
C TYR A 499 -4.52 2.27 10.43
N ALA A 500 -3.81 1.80 9.41
CA ALA A 500 -2.71 0.87 9.56
C ALA A 500 -1.56 1.43 10.41
N THR A 501 -1.17 2.68 10.15
CA THR A 501 -0.12 3.35 10.93
C THR A 501 -0.50 3.44 12.41
N LEU A 502 -1.74 3.86 12.71
CA LEU A 502 -2.22 3.99 14.08
C LEU A 502 -2.42 2.62 14.77
N GLY A 503 -2.81 1.59 14.02
CA GLY A 503 -2.80 0.20 14.48
C GLY A 503 -1.39 -0.27 14.87
N ALA A 504 -0.41 -0.03 14.00
CA ALA A 504 0.98 -0.38 14.26
C ALA A 504 1.57 0.33 15.49
N PHE A 505 1.22 1.59 15.75
CA PHE A 505 1.64 2.27 16.98
C PHE A 505 1.08 1.62 18.25
N GLN A 506 -0.14 1.07 18.21
CA GLN A 506 -0.70 0.32 19.36
C GLN A 506 0.10 -0.95 19.63
N ILE A 507 0.43 -1.71 18.58
CA ILE A 507 1.23 -2.93 18.70
C ILE A 507 2.65 -2.60 19.17
N TRP A 508 3.26 -1.55 18.62
CA TRP A 508 4.57 -1.10 19.05
C TRP A 508 4.59 -0.66 20.52
N ARG A 509 3.59 0.12 20.98
CA ARG A 509 3.42 0.44 22.40
C ARG A 509 3.32 -0.83 23.25
N ASN A 510 2.55 -1.81 22.82
CA ASN A 510 2.43 -3.08 23.55
C ASN A 510 3.76 -3.83 23.58
N TYR A 511 4.51 -3.83 22.47
CA TYR A 511 5.83 -4.44 22.36
C TYR A 511 6.85 -3.81 23.32
N LEU A 512 6.84 -2.48 23.48
CA LEU A 512 7.73 -1.80 24.44
C LEU A 512 7.45 -2.21 25.89
N ASN A 513 6.23 -2.66 26.21
CA ASN A 513 5.84 -3.08 27.57
C ASN A 513 6.05 -4.58 27.80
N ASP A 514 5.60 -5.42 26.86
CA ASP A 514 5.69 -6.88 26.91
C ASP A 514 5.96 -7.43 25.50
N PRO A 515 7.25 -7.53 25.10
CA PRO A 515 7.63 -7.98 23.76
C PRO A 515 7.05 -9.35 23.39
N GLN A 516 7.09 -10.30 24.33
CA GLN A 516 6.67 -11.68 24.08
C GLN A 516 5.18 -11.75 23.80
N LYS A 517 4.36 -11.13 24.66
CA LYS A 517 2.91 -11.11 24.48
C LYS A 517 2.51 -10.36 23.21
N ALA A 518 3.12 -9.20 22.96
CA ALA A 518 2.82 -8.40 21.78
C ALA A 518 3.11 -9.16 20.48
N LEU A 519 4.24 -9.87 20.40
CA LEU A 519 4.59 -10.69 19.23
C LEU A 519 3.68 -11.91 19.08
N GLN A 520 3.30 -12.56 20.19
CA GLN A 520 2.34 -13.66 20.14
C GLN A 520 0.98 -13.20 19.59
N GLN A 521 0.47 -12.07 20.06
CA GLN A 521 -0.79 -11.48 19.57
C GLN A 521 -0.66 -11.05 18.11
N TYR A 522 0.41 -10.32 17.76
CA TYR A 522 0.71 -9.91 16.40
C TYR A 522 0.66 -11.10 15.43
N ARG A 523 1.45 -12.14 15.69
CA ARG A 523 1.49 -13.35 14.86
C ARG A 523 0.14 -14.08 14.80
N TYR A 524 -0.59 -14.12 15.92
CA TYR A 524 -1.94 -14.69 15.93
C TYR A 524 -2.88 -13.91 15.00
N GLY A 525 -2.89 -12.58 15.07
CA GLY A 525 -3.66 -11.72 14.18
C GLY A 525 -3.34 -11.97 12.70
N LEU A 526 -2.05 -12.10 12.35
CA LEU A 526 -1.62 -12.43 10.98
C LEU A 526 -2.13 -13.81 10.52
N SER A 527 -2.07 -14.81 11.41
CA SER A 527 -2.44 -16.18 11.07
C SER A 527 -3.93 -16.34 10.71
N LEU A 528 -4.78 -15.38 11.11
CA LEU A 528 -6.21 -15.40 10.80
C LEU A 528 -6.53 -15.06 9.34
N GLY A 529 -5.60 -14.44 8.61
CA GLY A 529 -5.79 -14.03 7.21
C GLY A 529 -7.12 -13.28 6.99
N ALA A 530 -7.80 -13.57 5.89
CA ALA A 530 -9.07 -12.96 5.52
C ALA A 530 -10.30 -13.64 6.16
N THR A 531 -10.16 -14.27 7.32
CA THR A 531 -11.25 -15.03 7.97
C THR A 531 -12.01 -14.24 9.03
N ARG A 532 -11.62 -12.99 9.30
CA ARG A 532 -12.19 -12.14 10.35
C ARG A 532 -12.46 -10.72 9.84
N THR A 533 -13.32 -10.01 10.55
CA THR A 533 -13.57 -8.57 10.33
C THR A 533 -12.36 -7.74 10.73
N ILE A 534 -12.28 -6.49 10.25
CA ILE A 534 -11.16 -5.60 10.59
C ILE A 534 -11.02 -5.41 12.12
N PRO A 535 -12.10 -5.15 12.89
CA PRO A 535 -11.98 -5.00 14.34
C PRO A 535 -11.46 -6.25 15.05
N GLU A 536 -11.91 -7.44 14.62
CA GLU A 536 -11.46 -8.72 15.18
C GLU A 536 -9.98 -8.99 14.88
N LEU A 537 -9.50 -8.64 13.68
CA LEU A 537 -8.08 -8.75 13.31
C LEU A 537 -7.21 -7.82 14.19
N TYR A 538 -7.64 -6.57 14.38
CA TYR A 538 -6.96 -5.64 15.27
C TYR A 538 -6.93 -6.17 16.71
N GLU A 539 -8.06 -6.64 17.24
CA GLU A 539 -8.15 -7.20 18.59
C GLU A 539 -7.24 -8.43 18.77
N ALA A 540 -7.24 -9.35 17.81
CA ALA A 540 -6.36 -10.52 17.81
C ALA A 540 -4.88 -10.12 17.85
N ALA A 541 -4.50 -9.04 17.15
CA ALA A 541 -3.16 -8.47 17.15
C ALA A 541 -2.82 -7.63 18.40
N GLY A 542 -3.74 -7.53 19.37
CA GLY A 542 -3.57 -6.73 20.59
C GLY A 542 -3.80 -5.22 20.40
N ALA A 543 -4.35 -4.82 19.26
CA ALA A 543 -4.74 -3.44 18.96
C ALA A 543 -6.27 -3.27 19.06
N LYS A 544 -6.76 -2.05 18.89
CA LYS A 544 -8.19 -1.75 18.77
C LYS A 544 -8.43 -0.95 17.49
N PHE A 545 -9.44 -1.34 16.72
CA PHE A 545 -9.91 -0.57 15.57
C PHE A 545 -10.82 0.57 16.04
N ALA A 546 -10.21 1.58 16.67
CA ALA A 546 -10.89 2.77 17.16
C ALA A 546 -9.96 3.98 17.02
N PHE A 547 -10.36 4.98 16.24
CA PHE A 547 -9.52 6.13 15.90
C PHE A 547 -10.04 7.41 16.54
N ASP A 548 -10.08 7.38 17.87
CA ASP A 548 -10.56 8.46 18.73
C ASP A 548 -9.41 9.32 19.28
N ASP A 549 -9.76 10.33 20.07
CA ASP A 549 -8.79 11.24 20.68
C ASP A 549 -7.78 10.50 21.57
N ALA A 550 -8.23 9.50 22.32
CA ALA A 550 -7.37 8.76 23.24
C ALA A 550 -6.27 7.98 22.50
N LEU A 551 -6.61 7.39 21.34
CA LEU A 551 -5.59 6.77 20.48
C LEU A 551 -4.60 7.81 19.96
N LEU A 552 -5.09 8.95 19.47
CA LEU A 552 -4.24 10.00 18.92
C LEU A 552 -3.31 10.62 19.97
N GLU A 553 -3.81 10.85 21.19
CA GLU A 553 -3.01 11.33 22.33
C GLU A 553 -1.97 10.31 22.78
N MET A 554 -2.29 9.01 22.67
CA MET A 554 -1.30 7.95 22.92
C MET A 554 -0.18 8.01 21.89
N VAL A 555 -0.52 8.08 20.60
CA VAL A 555 0.49 8.14 19.51
C VAL A 555 1.33 9.40 19.62
N GLN A 556 0.71 10.55 19.87
CA GLN A 556 1.41 11.81 20.08
C GLN A 556 2.46 11.67 21.19
N ARG A 557 2.04 11.27 22.40
CA ARG A 557 2.96 11.13 23.55
C ARG A 557 4.07 10.15 23.27
N LEU A 558 3.73 8.98 22.75
CA LEU A 558 4.71 7.93 22.48
C LEU A 558 5.79 8.41 21.49
N VAL A 559 5.40 9.13 20.44
CA VAL A 559 6.35 9.69 19.49
C VAL A 559 7.19 10.82 20.10
N GLU A 560 6.55 11.77 20.81
CA GLU A 560 7.25 12.90 21.43
C GLU A 560 8.28 12.43 22.46
N GLU A 561 7.91 11.51 23.36
CA GLU A 561 8.80 10.92 24.35
C GLU A 561 9.96 10.18 23.69
N THR A 562 9.69 9.40 22.64
CA THR A 562 10.74 8.66 21.90
C THR A 562 11.70 9.61 21.19
N ILE A 563 11.21 10.69 20.59
CA ILE A 563 12.09 11.68 19.94
C ILE A 563 12.99 12.34 21.00
N VAL A 564 12.43 12.72 22.15
CA VAL A 564 13.21 13.32 23.25
C VAL A 564 14.28 12.36 23.78
N GLU A 565 13.95 11.06 23.93
CA GLU A 565 14.92 10.04 24.34
C GLU A 565 16.06 9.88 23.32
N LEU A 566 15.75 9.94 22.02
CA LEU A 566 16.74 9.77 20.96
C LEU A 566 17.60 11.01 20.72
N GLU A 567 17.13 12.19 21.11
CA GLU A 567 17.87 13.47 21.02
C GLU A 567 18.81 13.70 22.21
N GLY A 568 18.53 13.09 23.36
CA GLY A 568 19.35 13.13 24.57
C GLY A 568 20.51 12.14 24.52
#